data_AF-A0A4Y4DWT6-F1
#
_entry.id   AF-A0A4Y4DWT6-F1
#
_cell.length_a   1.000
_cell.length_b   1.000
_cell.length_c   1.000
_cell.angle_alpha   90.00
_cell.angle_beta   90.00
_cell.angle_gamma   90.00
#
_symmetry.space_group_name_H-M   'P 1'
#
loop_
_entity.id
_entity.type
_entity.pdbx_description
1 polymer ?
#
loop_
_entity_poly.entity_id
_entity_poly.type
_entity_poly.pdbx_seq_one_letter_code
_entity_poly.pdbx_strand_id
1 'polypeptide(L)'
;MTDPILQAPALHQTLSEWWDAIIGLTLDSPQSAWDAMTAFLAEDCVLYFGGMDAPASKGIDAVIADLKKTLVYWKMLQRRVIVHGLDASATTVFATMNNHLEILGEPLDYPETEVVTFNEAGKIARYELYCDPSPIKAVFAAKHEASRSAGPSGLQPASPRTI
;
A
#
# COMPACT_ATOMS: atom_id res chain seq x y z
N MET A 1 15.35 28.33 -12.56
CA MET A 1 16.25 27.22 -12.19
C MET A 1 16.38 27.24 -10.68
N THR A 2 15.69 26.33 -10.01
CA THR A 2 15.75 26.13 -8.56
C THR A 2 16.93 25.22 -8.25
N ASP A 3 17.67 25.52 -7.19
CA ASP A 3 18.88 24.78 -6.81
C ASP A 3 18.52 23.35 -6.37
N PRO A 4 19.06 22.28 -7.00
CA PRO A 4 18.72 20.88 -6.69
C PRO A 4 18.93 20.53 -5.21
N ILE A 5 19.88 21.19 -4.54
CA ILE A 5 20.21 20.96 -3.13
C ILE A 5 19.07 21.42 -2.21
N LEU A 6 18.29 22.43 -2.61
CA LEU A 6 17.18 22.95 -1.80
C LEU A 6 15.89 22.14 -1.97
N GLN A 7 15.77 21.29 -2.99
CA GLN A 7 14.59 20.45 -3.22
C GLN A 7 14.66 19.10 -2.50
N ALA A 8 15.85 18.67 -2.09
CA ALA A 8 16.08 17.36 -1.48
C ALA A 8 15.25 17.10 -0.20
N PRO A 9 15.19 18.03 0.80
CA PRO A 9 14.34 17.85 1.96
C PRO A 9 12.84 17.85 1.60
N ALA A 10 12.46 18.61 0.57
CA ALA A 10 11.06 18.79 0.18
C ALA A 10 10.46 17.50 -0.41
N LEU A 11 11.18 16.76 -1.26
CA LEU A 11 10.64 15.54 -1.88
C LEU A 11 10.47 14.39 -0.88
N HIS A 12 11.41 14.21 0.05
CA HIS A 12 11.25 13.23 1.13
C HIS A 12 10.09 13.60 2.06
N GLN A 13 9.89 14.90 2.32
CA GLN A 13 8.74 15.37 3.07
C GLN A 13 7.44 15.10 2.32
N THR A 14 7.34 15.45 1.03
CA THR A 14 6.17 15.17 0.18
C THR A 14 5.82 13.67 0.17
N LEU A 15 6.83 12.80 0.07
CA LEU A 15 6.63 11.35 0.13
C LEU A 15 6.10 10.89 1.49
N SER A 16 6.61 11.48 2.58
CA SER A 16 6.16 11.15 3.93
C SER A 16 4.72 11.61 4.18
N GLU A 17 4.38 12.83 3.75
CA GLU A 17 3.03 13.38 3.84
C GLU A 17 2.02 12.59 3.00
N TRP A 18 2.42 12.12 1.81
CA TRP A 18 1.59 11.23 1.00
C TRP A 18 1.32 9.89 1.72
N TRP A 19 2.33 9.30 2.34
CA TRP A 19 2.16 8.09 3.14
C TRP A 19 1.29 8.31 4.37
N ASP A 20 1.43 9.44 5.07
CA ASP A 20 0.56 9.78 6.20
C ASP A 20 -0.90 9.90 5.77
N ALA A 21 -1.15 10.49 4.59
CA ALA A 21 -2.49 10.53 4.00
C ALA A 21 -3.02 9.11 3.71
N ILE A 22 -2.19 8.19 3.21
CA ILE A 22 -2.58 6.79 2.95
C ILE A 22 -2.87 6.02 4.24
N ILE A 23 -2.03 6.16 5.27
CA ILE A 23 -2.16 5.43 6.54
C ILE A 23 -3.49 5.76 7.23
N GLY A 24 -3.99 6.98 7.08
CA GLY A 24 -5.28 7.41 7.61
C GLY A 24 -6.51 6.91 6.85
N LEU A 25 -6.33 6.34 5.64
CA LEU A 25 -7.47 5.92 4.81
C LEU A 25 -8.09 4.60 5.26
N THR A 26 -9.40 4.56 5.08
CA THR A 26 -10.28 3.39 5.21
C THR A 26 -11.24 3.36 4.03
N LEU A 27 -11.92 2.23 3.81
CA LEU A 27 -12.94 2.12 2.75
C LEU A 27 -14.09 3.11 2.92
N ASP A 28 -14.39 3.50 4.17
CA ASP A 28 -15.45 4.44 4.54
C ASP A 28 -14.97 5.90 4.61
N SER A 29 -13.72 6.17 4.24
CA SER A 29 -13.17 7.52 4.26
C SER A 29 -13.93 8.46 3.33
N PRO A 30 -14.20 9.71 3.76
CA PRO A 30 -14.92 10.68 2.95
C PRO A 30 -14.11 11.08 1.71
N GLN A 31 -14.78 11.58 0.67
CA GLN A 31 -14.13 12.00 -0.58
C GLN A 31 -12.97 12.98 -0.34
N SER A 32 -13.11 13.90 0.62
CA SER A 32 -12.05 14.86 0.96
C SER A 32 -10.73 14.22 1.43
N ALA A 33 -10.79 13.03 2.05
CA ALA A 33 -9.58 12.30 2.44
C ALA A 33 -8.89 11.68 1.21
N TRP A 34 -9.67 11.18 0.25
CA TRP A 34 -9.15 10.70 -1.03
C TRP A 34 -8.54 11.85 -1.83
N ASP A 35 -9.19 13.00 -1.87
CA ASP A 35 -8.68 14.20 -2.53
C ASP A 35 -7.37 14.68 -1.89
N ALA A 36 -7.26 14.64 -0.56
CA ALA A 36 -6.02 14.98 0.15
C ALA A 36 -4.87 14.02 -0.21
N MET A 37 -5.14 12.72 -0.33
CA MET A 37 -4.14 11.73 -0.75
C MET A 37 -3.74 11.93 -2.22
N THR A 38 -4.69 12.13 -3.12
CA THR A 38 -4.40 12.26 -4.57
C THR A 38 -3.83 13.62 -4.94
N ALA A 39 -3.94 14.62 -4.06
CA ALA A 39 -3.27 15.91 -4.23
C ALA A 39 -1.75 15.78 -4.37
N PHE A 40 -1.12 14.70 -3.91
CA PHE A 40 0.32 14.47 -4.08
C PHE A 40 0.69 13.88 -5.45
N LEU A 41 -0.28 13.40 -6.22
CA LEU A 41 -0.06 12.66 -7.45
C LEU A 41 -0.14 13.57 -8.69
N ALA A 42 0.63 13.22 -9.72
CA ALA A 42 0.44 13.77 -11.05
C ALA A 42 -0.85 13.19 -11.68
N GLU A 43 -1.48 13.94 -12.58
CA GLU A 43 -2.71 13.50 -13.26
C GLU A 43 -2.52 12.18 -14.04
N ASP A 44 -1.35 12.02 -14.66
CA ASP A 44 -0.93 10.88 -15.46
C ASP A 44 -0.01 9.89 -14.70
N CYS A 45 -0.04 9.92 -13.36
CA CYS A 45 0.84 9.11 -12.53
C CYS A 45 0.76 7.60 -12.82
N VAL A 46 1.87 6.89 -12.60
CA VAL A 46 1.96 5.42 -12.76
C VAL A 46 2.47 4.79 -11.47
N LEU A 47 1.66 3.99 -10.80
CA LEU A 47 1.99 3.42 -9.48
C LEU A 47 1.93 1.89 -9.50
N TYR A 48 2.97 1.25 -8.99
CA TYR A 48 3.08 -0.19 -8.81
C TYR A 48 2.86 -0.56 -7.33
N PHE A 49 1.64 -0.36 -6.82
CA PHE A 49 1.32 -0.62 -5.39
C PHE A 49 1.45 -2.09 -4.99
N GLY A 50 1.11 -3.02 -5.89
CA GLY A 50 1.23 -4.46 -5.64
C GLY A 50 2.64 -5.02 -5.83
N GLY A 51 3.64 -4.16 -6.00
CA GLY A 51 4.98 -4.51 -6.42
C GLY A 51 5.18 -4.48 -7.94
N MET A 52 6.43 -4.51 -8.37
CA MET A 52 6.81 -4.43 -9.80
C MET A 52 6.30 -5.56 -10.69
N ASP A 53 5.97 -6.72 -10.10
CA ASP A 53 5.37 -7.86 -10.83
C ASP A 53 3.85 -7.74 -11.00
N ALA A 54 3.22 -6.74 -10.36
CA ALA A 54 1.80 -6.48 -10.50
C ALA A 54 1.52 -5.46 -11.62
N PRO A 55 0.31 -5.48 -12.22
CA PRO A 55 -0.12 -4.42 -13.12
C PRO A 55 -0.06 -3.06 -12.44
N ALA A 56 0.46 -2.05 -13.15
CA ALA A 56 0.47 -0.68 -12.65
C ALA A 56 -0.91 -0.02 -12.76
N SER A 57 -1.26 0.76 -11.75
CA SER A 57 -2.34 1.74 -11.82
C SER A 57 -1.87 2.95 -12.63
N LYS A 58 -2.70 3.45 -13.56
CA LYS A 58 -2.39 4.61 -14.41
C LYS A 58 -3.44 5.69 -14.24
N GLY A 59 -3.03 6.86 -13.77
CA GLY A 59 -3.89 7.98 -13.43
C GLY A 59 -4.60 7.82 -12.08
N ILE A 60 -5.14 8.93 -11.60
CA ILE A 60 -5.71 9.08 -10.25
C ILE A 60 -6.83 8.06 -9.97
N ASP A 61 -7.78 7.89 -10.90
CA ASP A 61 -8.93 6.98 -10.69
C ASP A 61 -8.51 5.53 -10.53
N ALA A 62 -7.53 5.08 -11.33
CA ALA A 62 -7.00 3.73 -11.24
C ALA A 62 -6.26 3.51 -9.91
N VAL A 63 -5.51 4.51 -9.46
CA VAL A 63 -4.83 4.48 -8.16
C VAL A 63 -5.83 4.35 -7.02
N ILE A 64 -6.89 5.16 -6.99
CA ILE A 64 -7.94 5.07 -5.97
C ILE A 64 -8.58 3.67 -6.00
N ALA A 65 -8.92 3.16 -7.18
CA ALA A 65 -9.55 1.86 -7.32
C ALA A 65 -8.67 0.72 -6.79
N ASP A 66 -7.38 0.72 -7.12
CA ASP A 66 -6.45 -0.33 -6.66
C ASP A 66 -6.10 -0.20 -5.17
N LEU A 67 -5.99 1.03 -4.65
CA LEU A 67 -5.79 1.23 -3.22
C LEU A 67 -7.02 0.76 -2.42
N LYS A 68 -8.25 1.04 -2.90
CA LYS A 68 -9.47 0.49 -2.28
C LYS A 68 -9.49 -1.04 -2.27
N LYS A 69 -9.09 -1.71 -3.36
CA LYS A 69 -8.97 -3.18 -3.36
C LYS A 69 -7.95 -3.66 -2.33
N THR A 70 -6.84 -2.93 -2.19
CA THR A 70 -5.75 -3.25 -1.26
C THR A 70 -6.19 -3.10 0.19
N LEU A 71 -6.87 -2.00 0.53
CA LEU A 71 -7.39 -1.72 1.87
C LEU A 71 -8.42 -2.74 2.40
N VAL A 72 -8.96 -3.62 1.55
CA VAL A 72 -9.82 -4.73 1.99
C VAL A 72 -9.05 -5.72 2.87
N TYR A 73 -7.76 -5.90 2.61
CA TYR A 73 -6.95 -6.91 3.28
C TYR A 73 -5.66 -6.37 3.87
N TRP A 74 -5.23 -5.17 3.51
CA TRP A 74 -3.95 -4.58 3.90
C TRP A 74 -4.16 -3.33 4.74
N LYS A 75 -3.34 -3.16 5.77
CA LYS A 75 -3.24 -1.94 6.55
C LYS A 75 -1.78 -1.68 6.95
N MET A 76 -1.31 -0.46 6.71
CA MET A 76 -0.04 0.01 7.28
C MET A 76 -0.24 0.34 8.76
N LEU A 77 0.40 -0.42 9.65
CA LEU A 77 0.40 -0.14 11.09
C LEU A 77 1.53 0.82 11.46
N GLN A 78 2.69 0.66 10.85
CA GLN A 78 3.84 1.53 11.07
C GLN A 78 4.76 1.54 9.85
N ARG A 79 5.01 2.72 9.27
CA ARG A 79 6.05 2.90 8.26
C ARG A 79 7.41 3.09 8.92
N ARG A 80 8.40 2.23 8.63
CA ARG A 80 9.76 2.33 9.22
C ARG A 80 10.80 2.47 8.11
N VAL A 81 11.23 3.70 7.85
CA VAL A 81 12.31 4.01 6.90
C VAL A 81 13.66 3.69 7.55
N ILE A 82 14.48 2.89 6.88
CA ILE A 82 15.82 2.49 7.33
C ILE A 82 16.88 3.35 6.64
N VAL A 83 16.79 3.43 5.31
CA VAL A 83 17.70 4.22 4.47
C VAL A 83 16.86 4.93 3.43
N HIS A 84 17.23 6.16 3.11
CA HIS A 84 16.62 6.91 2.03
C HIS A 84 17.65 7.80 1.37
N GLY A 85 17.36 8.21 0.14
CA GLY A 85 18.19 9.16 -0.58
C GLY A 85 17.53 9.63 -1.86
N LEU A 86 18.31 10.40 -2.61
CA LEU A 86 17.92 10.96 -3.89
C LEU A 86 18.91 10.54 -4.97
N ASP A 87 18.42 10.53 -6.20
CA ASP A 87 19.29 10.46 -7.37
C ASP A 87 20.10 11.75 -7.55
N ALA A 88 21.07 11.72 -8.47
CA ALA A 88 21.94 12.87 -8.73
C ALA A 88 21.19 14.10 -9.26
N SER A 89 20.02 13.89 -9.87
CA SER A 89 19.18 14.97 -10.42
C SER A 89 18.21 15.56 -9.39
N ALA A 90 18.14 14.98 -8.18
CA ALA A 90 17.18 15.33 -7.14
C ALA A 90 15.72 15.28 -7.61
N THR A 91 15.38 14.34 -8.50
CA THR A 91 14.02 14.12 -9.02
C THR A 91 13.44 12.79 -8.59
N THR A 92 14.28 11.86 -8.15
CA THR A 92 13.87 10.52 -7.73
C THR A 92 14.32 10.26 -6.31
N VAL A 93 13.36 9.94 -5.44
CA VAL A 93 13.58 9.46 -4.08
C VAL A 93 13.64 7.94 -4.11
N PHE A 94 14.53 7.35 -3.32
CA PHE A 94 14.43 5.95 -2.92
C PHE A 94 14.36 5.84 -1.39
N ALA A 95 13.65 4.84 -0.90
CA ALA A 95 13.65 4.50 0.51
C ALA A 95 13.55 2.98 0.71
N THR A 96 14.48 2.43 1.49
CA THR A 96 14.42 1.07 2.00
C THR A 96 13.75 1.10 3.37
N MET A 97 12.78 0.21 3.57
CA MET A 97 11.87 0.19 4.70
C MET A 97 11.75 -1.23 5.27
N ASN A 98 11.33 -1.32 6.53
CA ASN A 98 10.83 -2.57 7.11
C ASN A 98 9.53 -2.26 7.86
N ASN A 99 8.45 -2.21 7.08
CA ASN A 99 7.15 -1.72 7.53
C ASN A 99 6.46 -2.76 8.39
N HIS A 100 5.69 -2.30 9.38
CA HIS A 100 4.78 -3.16 10.13
C HIS A 100 3.41 -3.09 9.47
N LEU A 101 2.95 -4.20 8.94
CA LEU A 101 1.69 -4.31 8.21
C LEU A 101 0.73 -5.24 8.96
N GLU A 102 -0.55 -5.07 8.68
CA GLU A 102 -1.58 -6.07 8.96
C GLU A 102 -2.14 -6.57 7.63
N ILE A 103 -2.09 -7.89 7.41
CA ILE A 103 -2.65 -8.56 6.24
C ILE A 103 -3.73 -9.53 6.71
N LEU A 104 -4.99 -9.34 6.31
CA LEU A 104 -6.13 -10.17 6.75
C LEU A 104 -6.19 -10.36 8.28
N GLY A 105 -5.85 -9.31 9.03
CA GLY A 105 -5.78 -9.31 10.50
C GLY A 105 -4.51 -9.93 11.10
N GLU A 106 -3.58 -10.42 10.28
CA GLU A 106 -2.30 -10.98 10.74
C GLU A 106 -1.19 -9.91 10.65
N PRO A 107 -0.52 -9.57 11.76
CA PRO A 107 0.59 -8.62 11.74
C PRO A 107 1.85 -9.27 11.15
N LEU A 108 2.60 -8.52 10.35
CA LEU A 108 3.92 -8.95 9.86
C LEU A 108 4.85 -7.76 9.61
N ASP A 109 6.15 -8.00 9.80
CA ASP A 109 7.20 -7.07 9.37
C ASP A 109 7.56 -7.37 7.92
N TYR A 110 7.56 -6.32 7.08
CA TYR A 110 7.63 -6.43 5.64
C TYR A 110 8.74 -5.54 5.06
N PRO A 111 9.86 -6.11 4.64
CA PRO A 111 10.93 -5.40 3.96
C PRO A 111 10.50 -4.94 2.57
N GLU A 112 10.66 -3.65 2.31
CA GLU A 112 10.26 -3.02 1.05
C GLU A 112 11.31 -1.99 0.62
N THR A 113 11.40 -1.74 -0.68
CA THR A 113 12.09 -0.56 -1.22
C THR A 113 11.17 0.14 -2.18
N GLU A 114 10.94 1.42 -1.96
CA GLU A 114 10.21 2.28 -2.89
C GLU A 114 11.19 3.13 -3.69
N VAL A 115 10.87 3.35 -4.96
CA VAL A 115 11.52 4.31 -5.85
C VAL A 115 10.43 5.21 -6.40
N VAL A 116 10.57 6.52 -6.19
CA VAL A 116 9.52 7.50 -6.45
C VAL A 116 10.09 8.64 -7.27
N THR A 117 9.58 8.81 -8.48
CA THR A 117 9.98 9.90 -9.37
C THR A 117 8.92 11.00 -9.35
N PHE A 118 9.38 12.22 -9.14
CA PHE A 118 8.55 13.42 -9.11
C PHE A 118 8.64 14.17 -10.44
N ASN A 119 7.55 14.81 -10.84
CA ASN A 119 7.57 15.76 -11.96
C ASN A 119 8.08 17.14 -11.50
N GLU A 120 8.20 18.08 -12.45
CA GLU A 120 8.69 19.44 -12.19
C GLU A 120 7.83 20.23 -11.17
N ALA A 121 6.56 19.85 -10.99
CA ALA A 121 5.66 20.44 -10.01
C ALA A 121 5.78 19.80 -8.61
N GLY A 122 6.71 18.87 -8.41
CA GLY A 122 6.89 18.15 -7.16
C GLY A 122 5.79 17.12 -6.87
N LYS A 123 5.05 16.68 -7.90
CA LYS A 123 4.03 15.62 -7.76
C LYS A 123 4.61 14.28 -8.10
N ILE A 124 4.11 13.23 -7.45
CA ILE A 124 4.50 11.84 -7.71
C ILE A 124 4.00 11.46 -9.11
N ALA A 125 4.94 11.30 -10.04
CA ALA A 125 4.66 10.87 -11.41
C ALA A 125 4.82 9.34 -11.55
N ARG A 126 5.74 8.74 -10.81
CA ARG A 126 5.96 7.29 -10.81
C ARG A 126 6.29 6.78 -9.41
N TYR A 127 5.69 5.66 -9.04
CA TYR A 127 5.96 4.95 -7.78
C TYR A 127 6.21 3.48 -8.09
N GLU A 128 7.35 2.96 -7.66
CA GLU A 128 7.78 1.59 -7.89
C GLU A 128 8.10 0.93 -6.55
N LEU A 129 7.38 -0.14 -6.24
CA LEU A 129 7.57 -0.89 -5.00
C LEU A 129 8.28 -2.22 -5.29
N TYR A 130 9.37 -2.46 -4.59
CA TYR A 130 10.15 -3.69 -4.65
C TYR A 130 10.01 -4.41 -3.30
N CYS A 131 9.43 -5.60 -3.32
CA CYS A 131 9.22 -6.43 -2.13
C CYS A 131 9.13 -7.91 -2.51
N ASP A 132 9.38 -8.80 -1.55
CA ASP A 132 9.10 -10.23 -1.72
C ASP A 132 7.62 -10.49 -1.37
N PRO A 133 6.76 -10.89 -2.32
CA PRO A 133 5.34 -11.10 -2.05
C PRO A 133 5.04 -12.40 -1.26
N SER A 134 6.04 -13.25 -1.01
CA SER A 134 5.87 -14.56 -0.38
C SER A 134 5.24 -14.52 1.01
N PRO A 135 5.62 -13.60 1.93
CA PRO A 135 4.98 -13.49 3.24
C PRO A 135 3.48 -13.17 3.14
N ILE A 136 3.08 -12.26 2.25
CA ILE A 136 1.66 -11.94 2.02
C ILE A 136 0.93 -13.18 1.48
N LYS A 137 1.50 -13.86 0.47
CA LYS A 137 0.92 -15.08 -0.09
C LYS A 137 0.74 -16.19 0.96
N ALA A 138 1.67 -16.32 1.91
CA ALA A 138 1.58 -17.29 2.98
C ALA A 138 0.38 -17.00 3.92
N VAL A 139 0.11 -15.73 4.23
CA VAL A 139 -1.07 -15.33 5.02
C VAL A 139 -2.36 -15.71 4.29
N PHE A 140 -2.46 -15.43 2.99
CA PHE A 140 -3.63 -15.83 2.19
C PHE A 140 -3.83 -17.35 2.17
N ALA A 141 -2.75 -18.11 1.98
CA ALA A 141 -2.81 -19.58 1.98
C ALA A 141 -3.31 -20.13 3.32
N ALA A 142 -2.80 -19.60 4.44
CA ALA A 142 -3.22 -20.00 5.78
C ALA A 142 -4.71 -19.69 6.05
N LYS A 143 -5.21 -18.51 5.66
CA LYS A 143 -6.62 -18.16 5.82
C LYS A 143 -7.55 -19.03 4.97
N HIS A 144 -7.13 -19.37 3.75
CA HIS A 144 -7.87 -20.28 2.86
C HIS A 144 -7.89 -21.73 3.37
N GLU A 145 -6.86 -22.17 4.09
CA GLU A 145 -6.86 -23.48 4.76
C GLU A 145 -7.78 -23.48 5.99
N ALA A 146 -7.70 -22.45 6.83
CA ALA A 146 -8.54 -22.31 8.01
C ALA A 146 -10.04 -22.31 7.65
N SER A 147 -10.45 -21.57 6.62
CA SER A 147 -11.85 -21.51 6.18
C SER A 147 -12.39 -22.86 5.67
N ARG A 148 -11.53 -23.72 5.11
CA ARG A 148 -11.91 -25.09 4.68
C ARG A 148 -12.00 -26.07 5.85
N SER A 149 -11.16 -25.91 6.87
CA SER A 149 -11.22 -26.74 8.08
C SER A 149 -12.43 -26.44 8.98
N ALA A 150 -13.00 -25.23 8.87
CA ALA A 150 -14.18 -24.79 9.61
C ALA A 150 -15.54 -25.23 9.00
N GLY A 151 -15.58 -26.35 8.27
CA GLY A 151 -16.80 -26.92 7.67
C GLY A 151 -17.96 -27.08 8.68
N PRO A 152 -19.23 -27.17 8.20
CA PRO A 152 -20.41 -26.84 8.97
C PRO A 152 -20.55 -27.68 10.25
N SER A 153 -20.32 -27.03 11.38
CA SER A 153 -20.74 -27.52 12.69
C SER A 153 -22.28 -27.53 12.74
N GLY A 154 -22.88 -28.71 12.56
CA GLY A 154 -24.25 -28.97 13.06
C GLY A 154 -25.23 -29.60 12.08
N LEU A 155 -25.01 -30.85 11.67
CA LEU A 155 -26.14 -31.77 11.53
C LEU A 155 -26.36 -32.43 12.90
N GLN A 156 -27.24 -31.86 13.72
CA GLN A 156 -27.77 -32.60 14.87
C GLN A 156 -28.57 -33.80 14.34
N PRO A 157 -28.33 -35.03 14.84
CA PRO A 157 -29.18 -36.16 14.51
C PRO A 157 -30.59 -35.87 15.03
N ALA A 158 -31.59 -35.97 14.14
CA ALA A 158 -32.99 -35.80 14.49
C ALA A 158 -33.37 -36.79 15.60
N SER A 159 -33.84 -36.27 16.74
CA SER A 159 -34.39 -37.10 17.81
C SER A 159 -35.57 -37.93 17.27
N PRO A 160 -35.60 -39.25 17.52
CA PRO A 160 -36.69 -40.09 17.07
C PRO A 160 -37.99 -39.66 17.78
N ARG A 161 -39.04 -39.37 17.01
CA ARG A 161 -40.38 -39.19 17.55
C ARG A 161 -40.90 -40.55 18.03
N THR A 162 -41.08 -40.66 19.34
CA THR A 162 -41.86 -41.74 19.95
C THR A 162 -43.33 -41.58 19.53
N ILE A 163 -43.93 -42.67 19.06
CA ILE A 163 -45.34 -42.80 18.66
C ILE A 163 -46.21 -42.92 19.91
#